data_AF-A0A3E2HM87-F1
#
_entry.id   AF-A0A3E2HM87-F1
#
_cell.length_a   1.000
_cell.length_b   1.000
_cell.length_c   1.000
_cell.angle_alpha   90.00
_cell.angle_beta   90.00
_cell.angle_gamma   90.00
#
_symmetry.space_group_name_H-M   'P 1'
#
loop_
_entity.id
_entity.type
_entity.pdbx_description
1 polymer ?
#
loop_
_entity_poly.entity_id
_entity_poly.type
_entity_poly.pdbx_seq_one_letter_code
_entity_poly.pdbx_strand_id
1 'polypeptide(L)'
;MHFTSHQIDEGELAGEPEQIKGGVANEDSIRNRAQDFWHLVGWAFNSSVNNPRRWRYWKIWLEYMLDVLDRDWIERESRDRETGQSSFGSGIDPEDEQPESMLAKSLLIRYLSDVRGSSSAIRRVVRAAFANGGPDDLRAYPEIFKEETKDSEIQANQKGKRQYEYQARLSWESANNDEDVAMSSRVSEFGESCYTYSDDETAMTARAAILGGAESIGLRQRVLALLSRASAVLPEQFAPLKDVYDIYYEGVRNLPLKAFSFFISPSSVSRFPDSVLVTLIQLVLNHLTQNLGSRVQRIAHRSDDTLSQSVLESRYLPFCANTSSADDNAKVSILVENLFRLFLKSCTVYYTPTLEAAIEEGILARERRIKIDKRKKETHTRKMDAEYSMICLRASGTRLRSLLAWVERNGSSIEA
;
A
#
# COMPACT_ATOMS: atom_id res chain seq x y z
N MET A 1 -38.07 57.75 -41.98
CA MET A 1 -37.40 58.81 -41.19
C MET A 1 -36.67 58.14 -40.05
N HIS A 2 -35.34 58.22 -40.09
CA HIS A 2 -34.43 57.80 -39.04
C HIS A 2 -34.65 58.56 -37.73
N PHE A 3 -34.31 57.96 -36.60
CA PHE A 3 -33.29 58.51 -35.66
C PHE A 3 -32.77 57.43 -34.68
N THR A 4 -31.45 57.17 -34.76
CA THR A 4 -30.43 56.87 -33.70
C THR A 4 -30.70 55.77 -32.67
N SER A 5 -29.75 54.89 -32.29
CA SER A 5 -28.47 55.24 -31.66
C SER A 5 -27.63 53.98 -31.35
N HIS A 6 -26.32 54.22 -31.19
CA HIS A 6 -25.29 53.43 -30.50
C HIS A 6 -24.78 52.11 -31.10
N GLN A 7 -23.66 52.25 -31.81
CA GLN A 7 -22.53 51.31 -31.74
C GLN A 7 -22.10 51.16 -30.27
N ILE A 8 -22.17 49.93 -29.77
CA ILE A 8 -21.43 49.49 -28.59
C ILE A 8 -20.18 48.81 -29.11
N ASP A 9 -19.05 49.37 -28.71
CA ASP A 9 -17.69 48.89 -28.89
C ASP A 9 -17.55 47.56 -28.13
N GLU A 10 -17.38 46.44 -28.85
CA GLU A 10 -17.05 45.14 -28.26
C GLU A 10 -15.58 45.16 -27.81
N GLY A 11 -15.34 45.81 -26.68
CA GLY A 11 -14.10 45.73 -25.91
C GLY A 11 -13.99 44.39 -25.21
N GLU A 12 -13.32 43.47 -25.89
CA GLU A 12 -12.80 42.18 -25.44
C GLU A 12 -12.08 42.28 -24.07
N LEU A 13 -12.82 42.10 -22.96
CA LEU A 13 -12.25 41.88 -21.63
C LEU A 13 -11.94 40.39 -21.45
N ALA A 14 -10.92 39.93 -22.18
CA ALA A 14 -10.21 38.72 -21.83
C ALA A 14 -9.43 38.99 -20.53
N GLY A 15 -10.05 38.70 -19.39
CA GLY A 15 -9.37 38.74 -18.10
C GLY A 15 -8.18 37.77 -18.15
N GLU A 16 -6.96 38.31 -18.07
CA GLU A 16 -5.76 37.48 -17.93
C GLU A 16 -5.95 36.55 -16.73
N PRO A 17 -5.67 35.24 -16.86
CA PRO A 17 -5.74 34.34 -15.72
C PRO A 17 -4.77 34.86 -14.65
N GLU A 18 -5.26 35.07 -13.42
CA GLU A 18 -4.43 35.48 -12.27
C GLU A 18 -3.29 34.47 -12.07
N GLN A 19 -2.15 34.75 -12.70
CA GLN A 19 -0.98 33.89 -12.63
C GLN A 19 -0.24 34.19 -11.34
N ILE A 20 -0.22 33.22 -10.43
CA ILE A 20 0.50 33.32 -9.17
C ILE A 20 2.00 33.52 -9.49
N LYS A 21 2.54 34.69 -9.11
CA LYS A 21 3.92 35.07 -9.38
C LYS A 21 4.87 34.40 -8.38
N GLY A 22 5.97 33.82 -8.89
CA GLY A 22 7.06 33.25 -8.09
C GLY A 22 7.62 31.94 -8.66
N GLY A 23 8.91 31.67 -8.42
CA GLY A 23 9.60 30.46 -8.91
C GLY A 23 8.89 29.17 -8.49
N VAL A 24 8.49 29.06 -7.21
CA VAL A 24 7.75 27.91 -6.64
C VAL A 24 6.40 27.66 -7.31
N ALA A 25 5.71 28.70 -7.75
CA ALA A 25 4.41 28.59 -8.43
C ALA A 25 4.55 28.22 -9.92
N ASN A 26 5.74 28.42 -10.50
CA ASN A 26 6.00 28.26 -11.93
C ASN A 26 7.14 27.23 -12.14
N GLU A 27 8.37 27.65 -12.42
CA GLU A 27 9.48 26.77 -12.83
C GLU A 27 9.92 25.74 -11.75
N ASP A 28 9.77 26.08 -10.48
CA ASP A 28 10.10 25.20 -9.34
C ASP A 28 8.90 24.40 -8.83
N SER A 29 7.76 24.47 -9.53
CA SER A 29 6.60 23.64 -9.20
C SER A 29 6.93 22.17 -9.37
N ILE A 30 6.47 21.36 -8.42
CA ILE A 30 6.58 19.90 -8.43
C ILE A 30 6.07 19.31 -9.76
N ARG A 31 5.02 19.93 -10.34
CA ARG A 31 4.41 19.49 -11.61
C ARG A 31 5.32 19.70 -12.82
N ASN A 32 6.18 20.71 -12.80
CA ASN A 32 7.08 21.03 -13.90
C ASN A 32 8.44 20.30 -13.77
N ARG A 33 8.78 19.87 -12.55
CA ARG A 33 10.03 19.15 -12.26
C ARG A 33 9.91 17.64 -12.45
N ALA A 34 8.74 17.07 -12.18
CA ALA A 34 8.50 15.65 -12.39
C ALA A 34 8.06 15.34 -13.82
N GLN A 35 8.53 14.20 -14.36
CA GLN A 35 8.02 13.65 -15.61
C GLN A 35 6.50 13.49 -15.61
N ASP A 36 5.94 12.94 -14.54
CA ASP A 36 4.49 12.74 -14.38
C ASP A 36 4.14 12.48 -12.90
N PHE A 37 2.86 12.24 -12.63
CA PHE A 37 2.37 11.93 -11.29
C PHE A 37 3.00 10.65 -10.71
N TRP A 38 3.21 9.62 -11.52
CA TRP A 38 3.74 8.34 -11.04
C TRP A 38 5.23 8.40 -10.73
N HIS A 39 5.97 9.31 -11.38
CA HIS A 39 7.31 9.68 -10.99
C HIS A 39 7.35 10.23 -9.56
N LEU A 40 6.44 11.14 -9.21
CA LEU A 40 6.32 11.69 -7.85
C LEU A 40 5.99 10.61 -6.82
N VAL A 41 5.04 9.72 -7.15
CA VAL A 41 4.66 8.60 -6.27
C VAL A 41 5.85 7.66 -6.03
N GLY A 42 6.56 7.27 -7.10
CA GLY A 42 7.73 6.41 -6.98
C GLY A 42 8.87 7.06 -6.20
N TRP A 43 9.14 8.34 -6.42
CA TRP A 43 10.16 9.08 -5.66
C TRP A 43 9.79 9.23 -4.18
N ALA A 44 8.52 9.53 -3.87
CA ALA A 44 8.03 9.60 -2.51
C ALA A 44 8.26 8.27 -1.76
N PHE A 45 8.00 7.14 -2.41
CA PHE A 45 8.25 5.81 -1.84
C PHE A 45 9.72 5.42 -1.77
N ASN A 46 10.56 5.85 -2.72
CA ASN A 46 12.01 5.72 -2.59
C ASN A 46 12.51 6.53 -1.37
N SER A 47 11.96 7.72 -1.16
CA SER A 47 12.29 8.57 -0.01
C SER A 47 11.85 7.97 1.32
N SER A 48 10.75 7.22 1.37
CA SER A 48 10.31 6.55 2.60
C SER A 48 11.30 5.52 3.11
N VAL A 49 12.11 4.94 2.23
CA VAL A 49 13.15 3.96 2.57
C VAL A 49 14.50 4.63 2.79
N ASN A 50 14.97 5.43 1.81
CA ASN A 50 16.33 5.93 1.80
C ASN A 50 16.51 7.29 2.47
N ASN A 51 15.45 8.11 2.53
CA ASN A 51 15.54 9.52 2.93
C ASN A 51 14.45 9.91 3.94
N PRO A 52 14.48 9.41 5.19
CA PRO A 52 13.43 9.68 6.19
C PRO A 52 13.17 11.17 6.45
N ARG A 53 14.21 12.01 6.31
CA ARG A 53 14.08 13.46 6.45
C ARG A 53 13.22 14.09 5.35
N ARG A 54 13.31 13.60 4.12
CA ARG A 54 12.49 14.06 2.99
C ARG A 54 11.12 13.40 3.00
N TRP A 55 11.05 12.15 3.44
CA TRP A 55 9.81 11.40 3.60
C TRP A 55 8.76 12.18 4.40
N ARG A 56 9.13 12.91 5.45
CA ARG A 56 8.17 13.71 6.23
C ARG A 56 7.33 14.68 5.39
N TYR A 57 7.90 15.22 4.31
CA TYR A 57 7.22 16.16 3.41
C TYR A 57 6.49 15.42 2.30
N TRP A 58 7.14 14.43 1.68
CA TRP A 58 6.54 13.60 0.63
C TRP A 58 5.34 12.80 1.12
N LYS A 59 5.36 12.37 2.39
CA LYS A 59 4.23 11.71 3.05
C LYS A 59 3.00 12.61 3.05
N ILE A 60 3.13 13.85 3.54
CA ILE A 60 2.01 14.80 3.62
C ILE A 60 1.46 15.08 2.23
N TRP A 61 2.34 15.31 1.25
CA TRP A 61 1.94 15.51 -0.14
C TRP A 61 1.19 14.30 -0.70
N LEU A 62 1.73 13.09 -0.50
CA LEU A 62 1.14 11.86 -1.02
C LEU A 62 -0.20 11.54 -0.34
N GLU A 63 -0.30 11.72 0.98
CA GLU A 63 -1.55 11.62 1.73
C GLU A 63 -2.63 12.53 1.16
N TYR A 64 -2.30 13.82 0.99
CA TYR A 64 -3.20 14.80 0.42
C TYR A 64 -3.62 14.42 -1.01
N MET A 65 -2.68 14.04 -1.87
CA MET A 65 -2.99 13.68 -3.25
C MET A 65 -3.88 12.44 -3.33
N LEU A 66 -3.65 11.43 -2.49
CA LEU A 66 -4.51 10.25 -2.43
C LEU A 66 -5.91 10.60 -1.92
N ASP A 67 -6.04 11.51 -0.94
CA ASP A 67 -7.34 12.00 -0.47
C ASP A 67 -8.10 12.75 -1.57
N VAL A 68 -7.40 13.57 -2.36
CA VAL A 68 -7.98 14.25 -3.52
C VAL A 68 -8.47 13.25 -4.55
N LEU A 69 -7.64 12.27 -4.92
CA LEU A 69 -8.01 11.24 -5.91
C LEU A 69 -9.19 10.37 -5.46
N ASP A 70 -9.23 10.00 -4.17
CA ASP A 70 -10.34 9.24 -3.61
C ASP A 70 -11.65 10.04 -3.63
N ARG A 71 -11.63 11.30 -3.19
CA ARG A 71 -12.82 12.16 -3.18
C ARG A 71 -13.32 12.45 -4.59
N ASP A 72 -12.40 12.77 -5.49
CA ASP A 72 -12.67 13.02 -6.91
C ASP A 72 -13.35 11.83 -7.59
N TRP A 73 -12.89 10.62 -7.29
CA TRP A 73 -13.49 9.37 -7.78
C TRP A 73 -14.90 9.17 -7.22
N ILE A 74 -15.06 9.25 -5.90
CA ILE A 74 -16.35 9.03 -5.22
C ILE A 74 -17.42 10.00 -5.74
N GLU A 75 -17.06 11.28 -5.88
CA GLU A 75 -17.96 12.30 -6.39
C GLU A 75 -18.45 11.99 -7.81
N ARG A 76 -17.53 11.61 -8.71
CA ARG A 76 -17.91 11.29 -10.10
C ARG A 76 -18.69 9.99 -10.22
N GLU A 77 -18.38 9.00 -9.39
CA GLU A 77 -19.19 7.78 -9.28
C GLU A 77 -20.63 8.10 -8.86
N SER A 78 -20.81 9.02 -7.89
CA SER A 78 -22.16 9.46 -7.46
C SER A 78 -22.91 10.14 -8.60
N ARG A 79 -22.25 11.07 -9.30
CA ARG A 79 -22.85 11.79 -10.44
C ARG A 79 -23.24 10.85 -11.58
N ASP A 80 -22.42 9.85 -11.89
CA ASP A 80 -22.75 8.83 -12.89
C ASP A 80 -23.95 7.98 -12.45
N ARG A 81 -24.04 7.63 -11.16
CA ARG A 81 -25.18 6.88 -10.62
C ARG A 81 -26.47 7.70 -10.68
N GLU A 82 -26.41 8.98 -10.34
CA GLU A 82 -27.55 9.90 -10.39
C GLU A 82 -28.02 10.17 -11.83
N THR A 83 -27.07 10.39 -12.75
CA THR A 83 -27.37 10.59 -14.18
C THR A 83 -27.90 9.31 -14.82
N GLY A 84 -27.31 8.16 -14.50
CA GLY A 84 -27.74 6.85 -14.98
C GLY A 84 -29.12 6.40 -14.47
N GLN A 85 -29.50 6.79 -13.25
CA GLN A 85 -30.88 6.61 -12.74
C GLN A 85 -31.88 7.56 -13.41
N SER A 86 -31.43 8.74 -13.84
CA SER A 86 -32.27 9.73 -14.53
C SER A 86 -32.59 9.33 -15.98
N SER A 87 -31.79 8.45 -16.59
CA SER A 87 -31.95 7.98 -17.98
C SER A 87 -32.96 6.84 -18.16
N PHE A 88 -33.58 6.30 -17.10
CA PHE A 88 -34.59 5.22 -17.21
C PHE A 88 -35.99 5.73 -17.62
N GLY A 89 -36.10 6.99 -18.08
CA GLY A 89 -37.38 7.67 -18.34
C GLY A 89 -37.60 8.23 -19.74
N SER A 90 -36.65 8.12 -20.68
CA SER A 90 -36.87 8.61 -22.05
C SER A 90 -36.27 7.65 -23.06
N GLY A 91 -37.12 7.11 -23.93
CA GLY A 91 -36.66 6.45 -25.14
C GLY A 91 -35.80 7.42 -25.93
N ILE A 92 -34.56 7.03 -26.23
CA ILE A 92 -33.66 7.79 -27.09
C ILE A 92 -33.11 6.85 -28.15
N ASP A 93 -33.09 7.38 -29.37
CA ASP A 93 -32.62 6.82 -30.63
C ASP A 93 -31.18 6.24 -30.54
N PRO A 94 -30.87 5.22 -31.37
CA PRO A 94 -29.59 4.50 -31.36
C PRO A 94 -28.39 5.27 -31.96
N GLU A 95 -28.50 6.56 -32.28
CA GLU A 95 -27.44 7.33 -32.97
C GLU A 95 -26.74 8.40 -32.12
N ASP A 96 -27.19 8.69 -30.90
CA ASP A 96 -26.48 9.61 -30.02
C ASP A 96 -25.30 8.90 -29.31
N GLU A 97 -24.08 9.36 -29.59
CA GLU A 97 -22.86 8.97 -28.84
C GLU A 97 -23.14 9.08 -27.35
N GLN A 98 -23.11 7.94 -26.64
CA GLN A 98 -23.40 7.94 -25.22
C GLN A 98 -22.46 8.92 -24.51
N PRO A 99 -22.98 9.84 -23.69
CA PRO A 99 -22.17 10.83 -23.01
C PRO A 99 -21.11 10.10 -22.17
N GLU A 100 -19.84 10.38 -22.46
CA GLU A 100 -18.72 9.76 -21.78
C GLU A 100 -18.87 9.95 -20.26
N SER A 101 -18.91 8.82 -19.54
CA SER A 101 -19.08 8.73 -18.08
C SER A 101 -18.21 9.73 -17.35
N MET A 102 -18.75 10.37 -16.31
CA MET A 102 -17.99 11.30 -15.48
C MET A 102 -16.77 10.61 -14.90
N LEU A 103 -16.87 9.36 -14.44
CA LEU A 103 -15.71 8.59 -13.95
C LEU A 103 -14.54 8.54 -14.93
N ALA A 104 -14.82 8.48 -16.24
CA ALA A 104 -13.77 8.55 -17.27
C ALA A 104 -12.98 9.87 -17.23
N LYS A 105 -13.62 10.93 -16.78
CA LYS A 105 -13.07 12.29 -16.61
C LYS A 105 -12.51 12.51 -15.19
N SER A 106 -12.33 11.45 -14.40
CA SER A 106 -11.70 11.54 -13.07
C SER A 106 -10.24 11.93 -13.17
N LEU A 107 -9.73 12.59 -12.12
CA LEU A 107 -8.32 12.96 -12.01
C LEU A 107 -7.42 11.73 -12.07
N LEU A 108 -7.86 10.61 -11.48
CA LEU A 108 -7.12 9.35 -11.52
C LEU A 108 -6.94 8.88 -12.97
N ILE A 109 -8.02 8.84 -13.75
CA ILE A 109 -7.95 8.45 -15.17
C ILE A 109 -7.10 9.44 -15.97
N ARG A 110 -7.18 10.74 -15.65
CA ARG A 110 -6.30 11.73 -16.28
C ARG A 110 -4.82 11.49 -16.00
N TYR A 111 -4.45 11.00 -14.81
CA TYR A 111 -3.06 10.59 -14.52
C TYR A 111 -2.68 9.24 -15.15
N LEU A 112 -3.64 8.51 -15.70
CA LEU A 112 -3.46 7.23 -16.38
C LEU A 112 -3.58 7.34 -17.91
N SER A 113 -3.87 8.52 -18.46
CA SER A 113 -4.11 8.72 -19.90
C SER A 113 -2.96 8.21 -20.77
N ASP A 114 -1.72 8.45 -20.32
CA ASP A 114 -0.50 8.14 -21.08
C ASP A 114 -0.08 6.67 -20.96
N VAL A 115 -0.86 5.89 -20.19
CA VAL A 115 -0.58 4.49 -19.87
C VAL A 115 -1.33 3.54 -20.81
N ARG A 116 -2.41 4.01 -21.42
CA ARG A 116 -3.34 3.22 -22.22
C ARG A 116 -2.62 2.46 -23.34
N GLY A 117 -2.82 1.14 -23.40
CA GLY A 117 -2.25 0.28 -24.45
C GLY A 117 -0.75 0.00 -24.33
N SER A 118 -0.06 0.52 -23.31
CA SER A 118 1.38 0.33 -23.09
C SER A 118 1.65 -0.52 -21.86
N SER A 119 1.94 -1.81 -22.06
CA SER A 119 2.27 -2.74 -20.97
C SER A 119 3.45 -2.28 -20.12
N SER A 120 4.46 -1.64 -20.72
CA SER A 120 5.60 -1.08 -20.00
C SER A 120 5.22 0.14 -19.16
N ALA A 121 4.32 1.00 -19.65
CA ALA A 121 3.81 2.12 -18.89
C ALA A 121 2.94 1.65 -17.71
N ILE A 122 2.05 0.67 -17.93
CA ILE A 122 1.22 0.06 -16.86
C ILE A 122 2.13 -0.51 -15.78
N ARG A 123 3.15 -1.26 -16.20
CA ARG A 123 4.14 -1.83 -15.29
C ARG A 123 4.89 -0.77 -14.49
N ARG A 124 5.28 0.35 -15.10
CA ARG A 124 5.91 1.47 -14.38
C ARG A 124 4.95 2.04 -13.35
N VAL A 125 3.73 2.41 -13.75
CA VAL A 125 2.72 2.97 -12.82
C VAL A 125 2.49 2.07 -11.61
N VAL A 126 2.24 0.78 -11.82
CA VAL A 126 1.99 -0.15 -10.71
C VAL A 126 3.25 -0.34 -9.86
N ARG A 127 4.45 -0.43 -10.47
CA ARG A 127 5.72 -0.58 -9.74
C ARG A 127 6.10 0.64 -8.92
N ALA A 128 5.58 1.83 -9.23
CA ALA A 128 5.79 3.01 -8.38
C ALA A 128 5.36 2.73 -6.92
N ALA A 129 4.25 2.02 -6.70
CA ALA A 129 3.77 1.63 -5.37
C ALA A 129 4.70 0.63 -4.64
N PHE A 130 5.57 -0.07 -5.36
CA PHE A 130 6.53 -1.02 -4.81
C PHE A 130 7.96 -0.48 -4.76
N ALA A 131 8.18 0.76 -5.18
CA ALA A 131 9.51 1.38 -5.21
C ALA A 131 10.14 1.37 -3.82
N ASN A 132 11.35 0.81 -3.70
CA ASN A 132 11.98 0.52 -2.42
C ASN A 132 13.34 1.23 -2.23
N GLY A 133 13.68 2.18 -3.09
CA GLY A 133 14.96 2.87 -3.04
C GLY A 133 16.15 2.05 -3.56
N GLY A 134 15.91 0.88 -4.17
CA GLY A 134 16.93 0.13 -4.87
C GLY A 134 17.45 0.85 -6.12
N PRO A 135 18.59 0.43 -6.70
CA PRO A 135 19.22 1.14 -7.82
C PRO A 135 18.33 1.20 -9.07
N ASP A 136 17.53 0.16 -9.33
CA ASP A 136 16.59 0.15 -10.45
C ASP A 136 15.40 1.08 -10.21
N ASP A 137 14.88 1.14 -8.98
CA ASP A 137 13.79 2.03 -8.60
C ASP A 137 14.23 3.50 -8.56
N LEU A 138 15.48 3.78 -8.17
CA LEU A 138 16.07 5.12 -8.24
C LEU A 138 16.33 5.56 -9.68
N ARG A 139 16.59 4.62 -10.60
CA ARG A 139 16.70 4.91 -12.03
C ARG A 139 15.33 5.19 -12.65
N ALA A 140 14.31 4.44 -12.25
CA ALA A 140 12.95 4.60 -12.74
C ALA A 140 12.25 5.84 -12.15
N TYR A 141 12.57 6.17 -10.90
CA TYR A 141 12.02 7.30 -10.15
C TYR A 141 13.15 8.08 -9.47
N PRO A 142 13.89 8.92 -10.23
CA PRO A 142 14.98 9.73 -9.69
C PRO A 142 14.49 10.90 -8.82
N GLU A 143 15.45 11.67 -8.29
CA GLU A 143 15.18 12.89 -7.53
C GLU A 143 14.35 13.90 -8.35
N ILE A 144 13.32 14.48 -7.71
CA ILE A 144 12.47 15.52 -8.32
C ILE A 144 13.20 16.86 -8.30
N PHE A 145 13.82 17.18 -7.17
CA PHE A 145 14.62 18.38 -7.04
C PHE A 145 16.09 18.06 -7.23
N LYS A 146 16.81 18.96 -7.90
CA LYS A 146 18.25 18.81 -8.07
C LYS A 146 18.92 18.79 -6.69
N GLU A 147 19.67 17.72 -6.41
CA GLU A 147 20.41 17.54 -5.15
C GLU A 147 19.50 17.48 -3.92
N GLU A 148 18.30 16.91 -4.08
CA GLU A 148 17.31 16.83 -3.00
C GLU A 148 17.82 16.05 -1.78
N THR A 149 18.61 15.01 -2.03
CA THR A 149 19.16 14.13 -1.00
C THR A 149 20.49 14.62 -0.43
N LYS A 150 21.12 15.63 -1.04
CA LYS A 150 22.31 16.26 -0.46
C LYS A 150 21.89 17.05 0.76
N ASP A 151 22.23 16.56 1.95
CA ASP A 151 22.17 17.35 3.18
C ASP A 151 23.06 18.59 2.95
N SER A 152 22.47 19.77 2.82
CA SER A 152 23.25 21.00 2.71
C SER A 152 24.09 21.14 3.98
N GLU A 153 25.41 21.12 3.84
CA GLU A 153 26.41 21.28 4.91
C GLU A 153 26.15 22.51 5.83
N ILE A 154 25.29 23.42 5.37
CA ILE A 154 24.80 24.63 6.04
C ILE A 154 24.23 24.34 7.45
N GLN A 155 23.57 23.20 7.69
CA GLN A 155 22.97 22.91 9.01
C GLN A 155 23.95 22.33 10.04
N ALA A 156 25.08 21.73 9.62
CA ALA A 156 26.12 21.28 10.55
C ALA A 156 26.79 22.49 11.25
N ASN A 157 27.02 23.57 10.50
CA ASN A 157 27.59 24.81 11.03
C ASN A 157 26.61 25.60 11.92
N GLN A 158 25.29 25.51 11.69
CA GLN A 158 24.30 26.17 12.55
C GLN A 158 24.07 25.43 13.88
N LYS A 159 24.17 24.09 13.90
CA LYS A 159 24.13 23.32 15.15
C LYS A 159 25.30 23.66 16.08
N GLY A 160 26.50 23.85 15.52
CA GLY A 160 27.67 24.28 16.29
C GLY A 160 27.49 25.67 16.93
N LYS A 161 26.89 26.63 16.21
CA LYS A 161 26.63 27.98 16.73
C LYS A 161 25.54 28.03 17.80
N ARG A 162 24.40 27.34 17.61
CA ARG A 162 23.31 27.33 18.61
C ARG A 162 23.70 26.62 19.90
N GLN A 163 24.51 25.58 19.81
CA GLN A 163 24.96 24.83 20.98
C GLN A 163 26.00 25.63 21.79
N TYR A 164 26.90 26.36 21.12
CA TYR A 164 27.86 27.26 21.76
C TYR A 164 27.17 28.44 22.47
N GLU A 165 26.13 29.01 21.85
CA GLU A 165 25.37 30.15 22.40
C GLU A 165 24.55 29.75 23.64
N TYR A 166 24.02 28.51 23.68
CA TYR A 166 23.30 27.97 24.84
C TYR A 166 24.24 27.61 26.01
N GLN A 167 25.42 27.04 25.71
CA GLN A 167 26.44 26.74 26.72
C GLN A 167 27.11 28.00 27.29
N ALA A 168 27.32 29.04 26.46
CA ALA A 168 27.82 30.33 26.93
C ALA A 168 26.83 31.03 27.88
N ARG A 169 25.52 30.87 27.62
CA ARG A 169 24.46 31.44 28.47
C ARG A 169 24.35 30.74 29.83
N LEU A 170 24.43 29.42 29.86
CA LEU A 170 24.47 28.65 31.12
C LEU A 170 25.75 28.90 31.93
N SER A 171 26.88 29.07 31.25
CA SER A 171 28.17 29.39 31.89
C SER A 171 28.13 30.78 32.57
N TRP A 172 27.40 31.74 31.99
CA TRP A 172 27.29 33.08 32.59
C TRP A 172 26.29 33.13 33.76
N GLU A 173 25.24 32.32 33.70
CA GLU A 173 24.20 32.23 34.74
C GLU A 173 24.68 31.46 35.99
N SER A 174 25.66 30.56 35.88
CA SER A 174 26.26 29.85 37.03
C SER A 174 27.35 30.62 37.78
N ALA A 175 27.84 31.75 37.26
CA ALA A 175 28.89 32.53 37.92
C ALA A 175 28.36 33.63 38.87
N ASN A 176 27.03 33.79 38.99
CA ASN A 176 26.41 34.96 39.63
C ASN A 176 25.36 34.68 40.72
N ASN A 177 25.19 33.45 41.22
CA ASN A 177 24.29 33.23 42.36
C ASN A 177 24.85 32.16 43.30
N ASP A 178 25.47 32.63 44.39
CA ASP A 178 25.49 31.93 45.67
C ASP A 178 24.11 32.10 46.34
N GLU A 179 23.71 31.10 47.12
CA GLU A 179 22.54 30.99 48.00
C GLU A 179 21.34 30.13 47.53
N ASP A 180 20.82 29.43 48.54
CA ASP A 180 19.93 28.28 48.51
C ASP A 180 18.48 28.55 48.04
N VAL A 181 17.76 27.43 47.81
CA VAL A 181 16.32 27.19 48.03
C VAL A 181 15.47 26.80 46.78
N ALA A 182 15.10 25.50 46.80
CA ALA A 182 13.85 24.83 46.43
C ALA A 182 13.08 25.12 45.11
N MET A 183 12.93 24.02 44.34
CA MET A 183 11.72 23.55 43.62
C MET A 183 10.87 24.58 42.85
N SER A 184 10.96 24.53 41.52
CA SER A 184 9.82 24.77 40.64
C SER A 184 9.82 23.74 39.50
N SER A 185 8.81 22.88 39.51
CA SER A 185 8.44 22.03 38.38
C SER A 185 8.00 22.90 37.20
N ARG A 186 8.51 22.63 35.99
CA ARG A 186 7.70 22.36 34.78
C ARG A 186 8.58 22.22 33.53
N VAL A 187 8.42 21.06 32.90
CA VAL A 187 8.48 20.77 31.46
C VAL A 187 9.82 21.01 30.75
N SER A 188 10.58 19.93 30.58
CA SER A 188 11.31 19.68 29.33
C SER A 188 11.34 18.17 29.07
N GLU A 189 10.27 17.71 28.43
CA GLU A 189 10.22 16.44 27.73
C GLU A 189 11.11 16.54 26.47
N PHE A 190 11.71 15.41 26.05
CA PHE A 190 12.77 15.26 25.03
C PHE A 190 14.22 15.45 25.50
N GLY A 191 14.63 14.57 26.41
CA GLY A 191 15.99 14.04 26.43
C GLY A 191 15.93 12.53 26.16
N GLU A 192 16.50 12.10 25.03
CA GLU A 192 16.68 10.68 24.69
C GLU A 192 17.46 9.98 25.82
N SER A 193 16.76 9.18 26.60
CA SER A 193 17.37 8.24 27.53
C SER A 193 17.71 6.97 26.76
N CYS A 194 19.01 6.69 26.68
CA CYS A 194 19.59 5.43 26.27
C CYS A 194 19.11 4.31 27.22
N TYR A 195 18.03 3.64 26.83
CA TYR A 195 17.67 2.35 27.38
C TYR A 195 18.09 1.28 26.38
N THR A 196 18.99 0.41 26.81
CA THR A 196 19.37 -0.82 26.11
C THR A 196 18.17 -1.76 26.08
N TYR A 197 17.32 -1.60 25.07
CA TYR A 197 16.34 -2.60 24.69
C TYR A 197 17.01 -3.69 23.85
N SER A 198 16.61 -4.93 24.15
CA SER A 198 16.87 -6.17 23.41
C SER A 198 17.22 -5.97 21.93
N ASP A 199 18.36 -6.53 21.51
CA ASP A 199 18.91 -6.56 20.15
C ASP A 199 17.90 -7.10 19.09
N ASP A 200 16.88 -7.85 19.53
CA ASP A 200 15.91 -8.52 18.65
C ASP A 200 14.81 -7.57 18.12
N GLU A 201 14.39 -6.56 18.89
CA GLU A 201 13.34 -5.60 18.48
C GLU A 201 13.89 -4.53 17.52
N THR A 202 15.14 -4.12 17.73
CA THR A 202 15.90 -3.22 16.85
C THR A 202 16.16 -3.88 15.48
N ALA A 203 16.45 -5.18 15.46
CA ALA A 203 16.55 -5.98 14.24
C ALA A 203 15.20 -6.25 13.56
N MET A 204 14.10 -6.24 14.33
CA MET A 204 12.73 -6.31 13.80
C MET A 204 12.34 -5.04 13.05
N THR A 205 12.64 -3.88 13.63
CA THR A 205 12.40 -2.54 13.06
C THR A 205 13.26 -2.29 11.82
N ALA A 206 14.53 -2.72 11.83
CA ALA A 206 15.45 -2.58 10.71
C ALA A 206 15.02 -3.32 9.42
N ARG A 207 14.19 -4.37 9.53
CA ARG A 207 13.73 -5.17 8.37
C ARG A 207 12.32 -4.77 7.87
N ALA A 208 11.52 -4.06 8.67
CA ALA A 208 10.34 -3.33 8.20
C ALA A 208 10.70 -2.07 7.37
N ALA A 209 11.99 -1.69 7.39
CA ALA A 209 12.54 -0.57 6.64
C ALA A 209 12.45 -0.71 5.12
N ILE A 210 12.30 -1.92 4.57
CA ILE A 210 12.33 -2.18 3.11
C ILE A 210 11.24 -1.41 2.35
N LEU A 211 10.10 -1.15 3.00
CA LEU A 211 9.01 -0.36 2.42
C LEU A 211 8.76 0.95 3.16
N GLY A 212 9.70 1.41 3.99
CA GLY A 212 9.63 2.71 4.67
C GLY A 212 8.68 2.75 5.87
N GLY A 213 8.45 1.61 6.53
CA GLY A 213 7.64 1.51 7.75
C GLY A 213 6.12 1.51 7.52
N ALA A 214 5.38 1.52 8.63
CA ALA A 214 3.93 1.29 8.63
C ALA A 214 3.14 2.34 7.83
N GLU A 215 3.50 3.61 7.96
CA GLU A 215 2.83 4.72 7.27
C GLU A 215 3.01 4.64 5.76
N SER A 216 4.22 4.33 5.30
CA SER A 216 4.47 4.14 3.89
C SER A 216 3.71 2.93 3.36
N ILE A 217 3.64 1.82 4.10
CA ILE A 217 2.86 0.65 3.69
C ILE A 217 1.38 1.00 3.55
N GLY A 218 0.78 1.74 4.49
CA GLY A 218 -0.60 2.20 4.38
C GLY A 218 -0.85 3.02 3.11
N LEU A 219 0.09 3.89 2.72
CA LEU A 219 -0.02 4.68 1.49
C LEU A 219 0.14 3.83 0.22
N ARG A 220 1.02 2.83 0.23
CA ARG A 220 1.17 1.87 -0.87
C ARG A 220 -0.12 1.10 -1.10
N GLN A 221 -0.75 0.62 -0.02
CA GLN A 221 -2.04 -0.07 -0.08
C GLN A 221 -3.13 0.83 -0.68
N ARG A 222 -3.17 2.12 -0.34
CA ARG A 222 -4.10 3.08 -0.94
C ARG A 222 -3.89 3.25 -2.44
N VAL A 223 -2.64 3.41 -2.89
CA VAL A 223 -2.31 3.49 -4.33
C VAL A 223 -2.80 2.24 -5.07
N LEU A 224 -2.53 1.06 -4.52
CA LEU A 224 -2.94 -0.20 -5.13
C LEU A 224 -4.47 -0.41 -5.08
N ALA A 225 -5.15 0.10 -4.05
CA ALA A 225 -6.61 0.10 -4.01
C ALA A 225 -7.20 0.99 -5.13
N LEU A 226 -6.64 2.18 -5.35
CA LEU A 226 -7.05 3.09 -6.43
C LEU A 226 -6.87 2.45 -7.81
N LEU A 227 -5.69 1.89 -8.07
CA LEU A 227 -5.38 1.25 -9.36
C LEU A 227 -6.25 0.00 -9.60
N SER A 228 -6.51 -0.78 -8.56
CA SER A 228 -7.43 -1.93 -8.62
C SER A 228 -8.86 -1.48 -8.97
N ARG A 229 -9.35 -0.41 -8.32
CA ARG A 229 -10.67 0.16 -8.61
C ARG A 229 -10.76 0.70 -10.04
N ALA A 230 -9.76 1.44 -10.51
CA ALA A 230 -9.72 1.96 -11.88
C ALA A 230 -9.75 0.83 -12.92
N SER A 231 -8.99 -0.24 -12.68
CA SER A 231 -8.92 -1.39 -13.58
C SER A 231 -10.19 -2.23 -13.58
N ALA A 232 -10.89 -2.31 -12.45
CA ALA A 232 -12.15 -3.03 -12.35
C ALA A 232 -13.32 -2.30 -13.03
N VAL A 233 -13.37 -0.96 -12.91
CA VAL A 233 -14.50 -0.15 -13.40
C VAL A 233 -14.28 0.36 -14.83
N LEU A 234 -13.04 0.74 -15.18
CA LEU A 234 -12.70 1.35 -16.47
C LEU A 234 -11.48 0.65 -17.12
N PRO A 235 -11.55 -0.68 -17.38
CA PRO A 235 -10.42 -1.44 -17.94
C PRO A 235 -9.95 -0.90 -19.29
N GLU A 236 -10.88 -0.40 -20.12
CA GLU A 236 -10.59 0.14 -21.45
C GLU A 236 -9.82 1.46 -21.41
N GLN A 237 -9.87 2.19 -20.29
CA GLN A 237 -9.20 3.49 -20.13
C GLN A 237 -7.89 3.37 -19.36
N PHE A 238 -7.73 2.31 -18.57
CA PHE A 238 -6.50 2.04 -17.83
C PHE A 238 -5.82 0.74 -18.29
N ALA A 239 -6.27 -0.40 -17.76
CA ALA A 239 -5.71 -1.71 -18.04
C ALA A 239 -6.68 -2.82 -17.59
N PRO A 240 -6.64 -4.02 -18.20
CA PRO A 240 -7.36 -5.19 -17.70
C PRO A 240 -6.93 -5.58 -16.28
N LEU A 241 -7.90 -5.99 -15.46
CA LEU A 241 -7.69 -6.34 -14.04
C LEU A 241 -6.58 -7.38 -13.84
N LYS A 242 -6.56 -8.40 -14.71
CA LYS A 242 -5.55 -9.45 -14.67
C LYS A 242 -4.13 -8.89 -14.80
N ASP A 243 -3.90 -7.96 -15.72
CA ASP A 243 -2.56 -7.43 -16.00
C ASP A 243 -2.04 -6.61 -14.81
N VAL A 244 -2.93 -5.83 -14.17
CA VAL A 244 -2.61 -5.06 -12.97
C VAL A 244 -2.25 -5.98 -11.80
N TYR A 245 -3.06 -7.01 -11.57
CA TYR A 245 -2.87 -7.95 -10.47
C TYR A 245 -1.68 -8.89 -10.69
N ASP A 246 -1.32 -9.23 -11.93
CA ASP A 246 -0.08 -9.95 -12.25
C ASP A 246 1.14 -9.15 -11.77
N ILE A 247 1.12 -7.82 -11.93
CA ILE A 247 2.17 -6.93 -11.41
C ILE A 247 2.11 -6.81 -9.87
N TYR A 248 0.92 -6.84 -9.26
CA TYR A 248 0.79 -6.86 -7.80
C TYR A 248 1.42 -8.12 -7.23
N TYR A 249 1.14 -9.26 -7.85
CA TYR A 249 1.76 -10.54 -7.48
C TYR A 249 3.29 -10.47 -7.60
N GLU A 250 3.83 -9.93 -8.69
CA GLU A 250 5.28 -9.74 -8.85
C GLU A 250 5.86 -8.88 -7.71
N GLY A 251 5.20 -7.78 -7.34
CA GLY A 251 5.63 -6.90 -6.26
C GLY A 251 5.59 -7.60 -4.89
N VAL A 252 4.46 -8.21 -4.57
CA VAL A 252 4.18 -8.83 -3.27
C VAL A 252 5.01 -10.09 -3.04
N ARG A 253 5.15 -10.98 -4.03
CA ARG A 253 5.87 -12.26 -3.85
C ARG A 253 7.35 -12.05 -3.49
N ASN A 254 7.93 -10.98 -4.00
CA ASN A 254 9.34 -10.64 -3.83
C ASN A 254 9.63 -9.93 -2.50
N LEU A 255 8.59 -9.59 -1.73
CA LEU A 255 8.77 -9.00 -0.41
C LEU A 255 9.35 -10.04 0.56
N PRO A 256 10.30 -9.64 1.41
CA PRO A 256 10.73 -10.45 2.55
C PRO A 256 9.57 -10.67 3.51
N LEU A 257 9.58 -11.82 4.20
CA LEU A 257 8.44 -12.28 5.01
C LEU A 257 7.86 -11.24 5.97
N LYS A 258 8.71 -10.42 6.61
CA LYS A 258 8.28 -9.34 7.52
C LYS A 258 7.42 -8.30 6.80
N ALA A 259 7.95 -7.73 5.72
CA ALA A 259 7.25 -6.74 4.91
C ALA A 259 6.00 -7.36 4.27
N PHE A 260 6.12 -8.58 3.75
CA PHE A 260 5.00 -9.35 3.21
C PHE A 260 3.86 -9.47 4.23
N SER A 261 4.13 -10.00 5.43
CA SER A 261 3.11 -10.25 6.46
C SER A 261 2.38 -8.97 6.87
N PHE A 262 3.09 -7.85 6.97
CA PHE A 262 2.48 -6.58 7.33
C PHE A 262 1.64 -6.02 6.16
N PHE A 263 2.14 -6.16 4.94
CA PHE A 263 1.50 -5.65 3.73
C PHE A 263 0.16 -6.32 3.40
N ILE A 264 0.04 -7.63 3.63
CA ILE A 264 -1.18 -8.41 3.32
C ILE A 264 -2.09 -8.64 4.54
N SER A 265 -1.81 -8.00 5.68
CA SER A 265 -2.56 -8.22 6.92
C SER A 265 -3.95 -7.57 6.88
N PRO A 266 -5.05 -8.32 7.13
CA PRO A 266 -6.41 -7.77 7.22
C PRO A 266 -6.66 -7.13 8.59
N SER A 267 -5.88 -6.12 8.94
CA SER A 267 -6.02 -5.36 10.18
C SER A 267 -6.92 -4.13 10.01
N SER A 268 -7.39 -3.54 11.11
CA SER A 268 -8.12 -2.26 11.10
C SER A 268 -7.29 -1.10 10.55
N VAL A 269 -5.96 -1.23 10.52
CA VAL A 269 -5.03 -0.24 9.99
C VAL A 269 -4.80 -0.41 8.49
N SER A 270 -5.14 -1.59 7.94
CA SER A 270 -5.03 -1.87 6.51
C SER A 270 -5.88 -0.89 5.71
N ARG A 271 -5.29 -0.34 4.63
CA ARG A 271 -5.98 0.57 3.72
C ARG A 271 -6.48 -0.10 2.46
N PHE A 272 -6.30 -1.41 2.34
CA PHE A 272 -6.95 -2.17 1.28
C PHE A 272 -8.43 -2.42 1.59
N PRO A 273 -9.32 -2.30 0.60
CA PRO A 273 -10.64 -2.92 0.67
C PRO A 273 -10.53 -4.44 0.81
N ASP A 274 -11.44 -5.07 1.56
CA ASP A 274 -11.43 -6.51 1.79
C ASP A 274 -11.47 -7.29 0.46
N SER A 275 -12.25 -6.82 -0.53
CA SER A 275 -12.33 -7.45 -1.86
C SER A 275 -10.98 -7.48 -2.57
N VAL A 276 -10.22 -6.39 -2.52
CA VAL A 276 -8.87 -6.28 -3.10
C VAL A 276 -7.90 -7.24 -2.40
N LEU A 277 -7.97 -7.32 -1.06
CA LEU A 277 -7.15 -8.26 -0.30
C LEU A 277 -7.51 -9.71 -0.63
N VAL A 278 -8.79 -10.07 -0.69
CA VAL A 278 -9.22 -11.43 -1.03
C VAL A 278 -8.68 -11.82 -2.40
N THR A 279 -8.90 -11.00 -3.44
CA THR A 279 -8.41 -11.27 -4.80
C THR A 279 -6.88 -11.40 -4.84
N LEU A 280 -6.15 -10.50 -4.17
CA LEU A 280 -4.69 -10.55 -4.13
C LEU A 280 -4.17 -11.78 -3.39
N ILE A 281 -4.77 -12.12 -2.24
CA ILE A 281 -4.39 -13.29 -1.44
C ILE A 281 -4.65 -14.58 -2.23
N GLN A 282 -5.82 -14.71 -2.86
CA GLN A 282 -6.16 -15.85 -3.72
C GLN A 282 -5.16 -15.98 -4.88
N LEU A 283 -4.81 -14.87 -5.55
CA LEU A 283 -3.84 -14.86 -6.64
C LEU A 283 -2.45 -15.35 -6.20
N VAL A 284 -1.95 -14.81 -5.09
CA VAL A 284 -0.64 -15.18 -4.55
C VAL A 284 -0.65 -16.63 -4.08
N LEU A 285 -1.72 -17.08 -3.40
CA LEU A 285 -1.88 -18.48 -2.99
C LEU A 285 -1.86 -19.42 -4.20
N ASN A 286 -2.65 -19.12 -5.23
CA ASN A 286 -2.71 -19.93 -6.45
C ASN A 286 -1.32 -20.11 -7.08
N HIS A 287 -0.45 -19.11 -6.99
CA HIS A 287 0.92 -19.18 -7.50
C HIS A 287 1.89 -19.91 -6.56
N LEU A 288 1.75 -19.76 -5.25
CA LEU A 288 2.65 -20.40 -4.28
C LEU A 288 2.32 -21.87 -4.03
N THR A 289 1.05 -22.28 -4.13
CA THR A 289 0.63 -23.65 -3.78
C THR A 289 0.58 -24.60 -4.97
N GLN A 290 0.55 -24.08 -6.21
CA GLN A 290 0.29 -24.79 -7.48
C GLN A 290 0.24 -26.33 -7.39
N ASN A 291 -0.88 -26.83 -6.88
CA ASN A 291 -1.52 -27.98 -7.47
C ASN A 291 -2.46 -27.43 -8.54
N LEU A 292 -2.32 -27.92 -9.77
CA LEU A 292 -3.33 -28.12 -10.82
C LEU A 292 -2.80 -27.85 -12.24
N GLY A 293 -1.78 -28.62 -12.65
CA GLY A 293 -1.61 -28.99 -14.05
C GLY A 293 -2.77 -29.84 -14.63
N SER A 294 -3.91 -30.02 -13.93
CA SER A 294 -5.01 -30.88 -14.40
C SER A 294 -6.41 -30.66 -13.79
N ARG A 295 -6.70 -29.53 -13.11
CA ARG A 295 -8.12 -29.14 -12.82
C ARG A 295 -8.46 -27.66 -13.07
N VAL A 296 -7.50 -26.79 -13.38
CA VAL A 296 -7.80 -25.38 -13.71
C VAL A 296 -8.37 -25.22 -15.14
N GLN A 297 -8.08 -26.16 -16.05
CA GLN A 297 -8.73 -26.15 -17.38
C GLN A 297 -10.25 -26.42 -17.34
N ARG A 298 -10.84 -26.78 -16.20
CA ARG A 298 -12.30 -26.87 -16.04
C ARG A 298 -12.96 -25.61 -15.44
N ILE A 299 -12.21 -24.52 -15.27
CA ILE A 299 -12.72 -23.26 -14.68
C ILE A 299 -12.43 -22.06 -15.59
N ALA A 300 -12.20 -22.28 -16.90
CA ALA A 300 -12.21 -21.17 -17.85
C ALA A 300 -13.64 -20.60 -18.11
N HIS A 301 -14.67 -21.18 -17.47
CA HIS A 301 -16.08 -20.83 -17.67
C HIS A 301 -16.93 -20.82 -16.39
N ARG A 302 -16.36 -20.57 -15.21
CA ARG A 302 -17.19 -20.32 -14.01
C ARG A 302 -16.91 -18.96 -13.40
N SER A 303 -17.92 -18.11 -13.52
CA SER A 303 -18.17 -16.82 -12.87
C SER A 303 -18.27 -16.90 -11.34
N ASP A 304 -17.48 -17.76 -10.69
CA ASP A 304 -17.63 -18.07 -9.27
C ASP A 304 -16.27 -18.11 -8.56
N ASP A 305 -15.60 -16.96 -8.57
CA ASP A 305 -14.45 -16.67 -7.70
C ASP A 305 -14.90 -16.31 -6.26
N THR A 306 -16.16 -16.57 -5.91
CA THR A 306 -16.70 -16.23 -4.60
C THR A 306 -16.06 -17.09 -3.51
N LEU A 307 -15.57 -16.42 -2.46
CA LEU A 307 -14.97 -17.07 -1.31
C LEU A 307 -16.07 -17.75 -0.50
N SER A 308 -16.00 -19.07 -0.36
CA SER A 308 -16.92 -19.86 0.46
C SER A 308 -16.15 -20.82 1.37
N GLN A 309 -16.82 -21.33 2.41
CA GLN A 309 -16.23 -22.30 3.34
C GLN A 309 -15.72 -23.54 2.60
N SER A 310 -16.50 -24.09 1.67
CA SER A 310 -16.09 -25.25 0.87
C SER A 310 -14.88 -24.96 -0.02
N VAL A 311 -14.76 -23.74 -0.56
CA VAL A 311 -13.59 -23.29 -1.32
C VAL A 311 -12.35 -23.21 -0.42
N LEU A 312 -12.48 -22.68 0.80
CA LEU A 312 -11.38 -22.65 1.78
C LEU A 312 -10.89 -24.06 2.11
N GLU A 313 -11.81 -24.96 2.47
CA GLU A 313 -11.50 -26.34 2.87
C GLU A 313 -10.89 -27.17 1.73
N SER A 314 -11.35 -26.98 0.50
CA SER A 314 -10.94 -27.83 -0.62
C SER A 314 -9.80 -27.26 -1.47
N ARG A 315 -9.52 -25.95 -1.42
CA ARG A 315 -8.55 -25.29 -2.33
C ARG A 315 -7.41 -24.57 -1.63
N TYR A 316 -7.55 -24.17 -0.37
CA TYR A 316 -6.56 -23.30 0.28
C TYR A 316 -6.01 -23.89 1.59
N LEU A 317 -6.88 -24.18 2.57
CA LEU A 317 -6.49 -24.62 3.91
C LEU A 317 -5.52 -25.82 3.94
N PRO A 318 -5.76 -26.92 3.20
CA PRO A 318 -4.97 -28.14 3.35
C PRO A 318 -3.63 -28.12 2.60
N PHE A 319 -3.34 -27.08 1.81
CA PHE A 319 -2.19 -27.06 0.93
C PHE A 319 -0.95 -26.40 1.54
N CYS A 320 0.21 -26.82 1.05
CA CYS A 320 1.52 -26.24 1.35
C CYS A 320 2.10 -25.53 0.12
N ALA A 321 3.24 -24.85 0.29
CA ALA A 321 3.93 -24.25 -0.84
C ALA A 321 4.48 -25.33 -1.78
N ASN A 322 4.62 -24.97 -3.05
CA ASN A 322 5.23 -25.82 -4.07
C ASN A 322 6.71 -26.12 -3.77
N THR A 323 7.42 -25.19 -3.11
CA THR A 323 8.81 -25.35 -2.69
C THR A 323 8.93 -25.96 -1.29
N SER A 324 10.13 -26.46 -0.97
CA SER A 324 10.51 -26.86 0.39
C SER A 324 11.11 -25.71 1.21
N SER A 325 10.94 -24.45 0.77
CA SER A 325 11.45 -23.28 1.47
C SER A 325 10.63 -22.99 2.72
N ALA A 326 11.30 -22.64 3.82
CA ALA A 326 10.63 -22.17 5.03
C ALA A 326 9.89 -20.84 4.78
N ASP A 327 10.47 -19.93 3.97
CA ASP A 327 9.87 -18.63 3.64
C ASP A 327 8.55 -18.79 2.88
N ASP A 328 8.54 -19.61 1.82
CA ASP A 328 7.33 -19.82 1.01
C ASP A 328 6.22 -20.50 1.80
N ASN A 329 6.54 -21.51 2.61
CA ASN A 329 5.55 -22.19 3.45
C ASN A 329 5.01 -21.26 4.56
N ALA A 330 5.84 -20.37 5.11
CA ALA A 330 5.40 -19.33 6.03
C ALA A 330 4.47 -18.33 5.33
N LYS A 331 4.80 -17.87 4.11
CA LYS A 331 3.92 -17.00 3.29
C LYS A 331 2.57 -17.65 3.04
N VAL A 332 2.54 -18.93 2.62
CA VAL A 332 1.28 -19.68 2.41
C VAL A 332 0.47 -19.75 3.70
N SER A 333 1.09 -20.05 4.85
CA SER A 333 0.37 -20.11 6.12
C SER A 333 -0.26 -18.76 6.50
N ILE A 334 0.48 -17.66 6.36
CA ILE A 334 -0.03 -16.31 6.64
C ILE A 334 -1.17 -15.94 5.68
N LEU A 335 -1.03 -16.25 4.39
CA LEU A 335 -2.07 -15.99 3.39
C LEU A 335 -3.36 -16.74 3.70
N VAL A 336 -3.27 -18.04 3.99
CA VAL A 336 -4.44 -18.87 4.34
C VAL A 336 -5.09 -18.38 5.63
N GLU A 337 -4.30 -18.03 6.64
CA GLU A 337 -4.79 -17.44 7.88
C GLU A 337 -5.53 -16.12 7.62
N ASN A 338 -4.95 -15.22 6.82
CA ASN A 338 -5.56 -13.94 6.50
C ASN A 338 -6.83 -14.10 5.65
N LEU A 339 -6.84 -15.04 4.72
CA LEU A 339 -8.02 -15.37 3.93
C LEU A 339 -9.16 -15.89 4.83
N PHE A 340 -8.84 -16.74 5.81
CA PHE A 340 -9.84 -17.22 6.76
C PHE A 340 -10.37 -16.11 7.68
N ARG A 341 -9.50 -15.20 8.15
CA ARG A 341 -9.92 -14.01 8.90
C ARG A 341 -10.85 -13.11 8.09
N LEU A 342 -10.54 -12.87 6.81
CA LEU A 342 -11.40 -12.08 5.90
C LEU A 342 -12.76 -12.75 5.67
N PHE A 343 -12.76 -14.08 5.55
CA PHE A 343 -13.99 -14.86 5.44
C PHE A 343 -14.86 -14.74 6.70
N LEU A 344 -14.27 -14.89 7.89
CA LEU A 344 -14.97 -14.73 9.18
C LEU A 344 -15.55 -13.32 9.39
N LYS A 345 -14.94 -12.29 8.78
CA LYS A 345 -15.44 -10.91 8.85
C LYS A 345 -16.68 -10.69 7.99
N SER A 346 -16.80 -11.43 6.88
CA SER A 346 -17.77 -11.13 5.81
C SER A 346 -18.86 -12.20 5.66
N CYS A 347 -18.65 -13.39 6.22
CA CYS A 347 -19.50 -14.55 6.00
C CYS A 347 -19.75 -15.32 7.31
N THR A 348 -20.86 -16.05 7.36
CA THR A 348 -21.12 -17.03 8.42
C THR A 348 -20.27 -18.28 8.17
N VAL A 349 -19.71 -18.81 9.26
CA VAL A 349 -18.84 -19.99 9.23
C VAL A 349 -19.34 -20.98 10.26
N TYR A 350 -19.46 -22.24 9.87
CA TYR A 350 -19.90 -23.30 10.75
C TYR A 350 -18.74 -24.24 11.05
N TYR A 351 -18.66 -24.67 12.30
CA TYR A 351 -17.74 -25.74 12.65
C TYR A 351 -18.15 -27.02 11.94
N THR A 352 -17.21 -27.62 11.22
CA THR A 352 -17.38 -28.93 10.59
C THR A 352 -16.12 -29.76 10.82
N PRO A 353 -16.24 -31.10 10.95
CA PRO A 353 -15.06 -31.97 11.00
C PRO A 353 -14.16 -31.84 9.76
N THR A 354 -14.72 -31.46 8.62
CA THR A 354 -13.96 -31.22 7.38
C THR A 354 -13.13 -29.94 7.46
N LEU A 355 -13.64 -28.88 8.10
CA LEU A 355 -12.90 -27.65 8.37
C LEU A 355 -11.72 -27.90 9.30
N GLU A 356 -11.94 -28.62 10.40
CA GLU A 356 -10.91 -29.02 11.34
C GLU A 356 -9.81 -29.83 10.63
N ALA A 357 -10.21 -30.87 9.89
CA ALA A 357 -9.29 -31.72 9.15
C ALA A 357 -8.46 -30.92 8.13
N ALA A 358 -9.09 -30.02 7.36
CA ALA A 358 -8.40 -29.20 6.37
C ALA A 358 -7.37 -28.25 7.01
N ILE A 359 -7.67 -27.68 8.18
CA ILE A 359 -6.74 -26.82 8.92
C ILE A 359 -5.54 -27.63 9.43
N GLU A 360 -5.78 -28.75 10.11
CA GLU A 360 -4.70 -29.56 10.69
C GLU A 360 -3.84 -30.23 9.61
N GLU A 361 -4.46 -30.76 8.56
CA GLU A 361 -3.74 -31.31 7.41
C GLU A 361 -2.83 -30.24 6.79
N GLY A 362 -3.35 -29.03 6.59
CA GLY A 362 -2.58 -27.92 6.05
C GLY A 362 -1.40 -27.50 6.91
N ILE A 363 -1.58 -27.38 8.23
CA ILE A 363 -0.51 -27.02 9.15
C ILE A 363 0.60 -28.06 9.08
N LEU A 364 0.25 -29.35 9.17
CA LEU A 364 1.19 -30.45 9.10
C LEU A 364 1.87 -30.54 7.72
N ALA A 365 1.14 -30.31 6.63
CA ALA A 365 1.68 -30.32 5.28
C ALA A 365 2.75 -29.25 5.11
N ARG A 366 2.50 -28.02 5.56
CA ARG A 366 3.44 -26.89 5.48
C ARG A 366 4.71 -27.14 6.32
N GLU A 367 4.57 -27.69 7.52
CA GLU A 367 5.71 -28.01 8.38
C GLU A 367 6.57 -29.15 7.82
N ARG A 368 5.94 -30.22 7.32
CA ARG A 368 6.64 -31.40 6.77
C ARG A 368 7.32 -31.13 5.43
N ARG A 369 6.81 -30.17 4.65
CA ARG A 369 7.35 -29.82 3.32
C ARG A 369 8.75 -29.22 3.40
N ILE A 370 9.08 -28.58 4.52
CA ILE A 370 10.34 -27.86 4.72
C ILE A 370 11.49 -28.85 4.85
N LYS A 371 12.52 -28.68 4.01
CA LYS A 371 13.75 -29.50 4.06
C LYS A 371 14.91 -28.63 4.52
N ILE A 372 15.63 -29.08 5.55
CA ILE A 372 16.87 -28.43 5.98
C ILE A 372 17.98 -28.85 5.00
N ASP A 373 18.41 -27.91 4.17
CA ASP A 373 19.40 -28.19 3.12
C ASP A 373 20.82 -28.19 3.69
N LYS A 374 21.24 -29.34 4.26
CA LYS A 374 22.55 -29.50 4.93
C LYS A 374 23.77 -29.31 4.02
N ARG A 375 23.58 -29.15 2.70
CA ARG A 375 24.66 -29.10 1.70
C ARG A 375 25.18 -27.70 1.41
N LYS A 376 24.45 -26.64 1.78
CA LYS A 376 24.88 -25.25 1.52
C LYS A 376 25.51 -24.67 2.78
N LYS A 377 26.71 -24.09 2.65
CA LYS A 377 27.28 -23.23 3.70
C LYS A 377 26.41 -21.97 3.79
N GLU A 378 25.43 -22.00 4.68
CA GLU A 378 24.49 -20.90 4.86
C GLU A 378 25.18 -19.72 5.54
N THR A 379 24.89 -18.50 5.05
CA THR A 379 25.30 -17.28 5.74
C THR A 379 24.47 -17.13 7.02
N HIS A 380 25.05 -16.49 8.05
CA HIS A 380 24.34 -16.22 9.31
C HIS A 380 22.97 -15.58 9.07
N THR A 381 22.90 -14.61 8.15
CA THR A 381 21.67 -13.91 7.77
C THR A 381 20.59 -14.86 7.23
N ARG A 382 20.94 -15.78 6.33
CA ARG A 382 19.97 -16.74 5.76
C ARG A 382 19.44 -17.70 6.81
N LYS A 383 20.31 -18.12 7.74
CA LYS A 383 19.92 -18.99 8.84
C LYS A 383 18.92 -18.30 9.77
N MET A 384 19.18 -17.03 10.14
CA MET A 384 18.24 -16.23 10.92
C MET A 384 16.92 -15.99 10.18
N ASP A 385 16.95 -15.71 8.88
CA ASP A 385 15.72 -15.52 8.08
C ASP A 385 14.88 -16.81 8.01
N ALA A 386 15.54 -17.97 7.87
CA ALA A 386 14.86 -19.27 7.88
C ALA A 386 14.25 -19.60 9.25
N GLU A 387 14.96 -19.28 10.34
CA GLU A 387 14.46 -19.44 11.71
C GLU A 387 13.26 -18.52 11.97
N TYR A 388 13.36 -17.26 11.58
CA TYR A 388 12.24 -16.31 11.65
C TYR A 388 11.03 -16.81 10.85
N SER A 389 11.26 -17.36 9.65
CA SER A 389 10.20 -17.95 8.82
C SER A 389 9.51 -19.11 9.54
N MET A 390 10.27 -19.98 10.20
CA MET A 390 9.72 -21.07 10.99
C MET A 390 8.89 -20.59 12.18
N ILE A 391 9.33 -19.52 12.87
CA ILE A 391 8.58 -18.89 13.96
C ILE A 391 7.25 -18.36 13.44
N CYS A 392 7.25 -17.61 12.34
CA CYS A 392 6.03 -17.08 11.73
C CYS A 392 5.07 -18.18 11.27
N LEU A 393 5.59 -19.25 10.68
CA LEU A 393 4.82 -20.42 10.26
C LEU A 393 4.09 -21.06 11.44
N ARG A 394 4.80 -21.37 12.52
CA ARG A 394 4.22 -21.99 13.72
C ARG A 394 3.21 -21.07 14.40
N ALA A 395 3.54 -19.79 14.51
CA ALA A 395 2.64 -18.80 15.10
C ALA A 395 1.33 -18.67 14.30
N SER A 396 1.42 -18.74 12.96
CA SER A 396 0.24 -18.78 12.09
C SER A 396 -0.61 -20.03 12.29
N GLY A 397 0.01 -21.21 12.42
CA GLY A 397 -0.69 -22.45 12.77
C GLY A 397 -1.45 -22.36 14.10
N THR A 398 -0.83 -21.80 15.15
CA THR A 398 -1.50 -21.56 16.45
C THR A 398 -2.70 -20.62 16.33
N ARG A 399 -2.58 -19.57 15.50
CA ARG A 399 -3.69 -18.63 15.28
C ARG A 399 -4.82 -19.26 14.47
N LEU A 400 -4.52 -20.09 13.46
CA LEU A 400 -5.53 -20.87 12.74
C LEU A 400 -6.33 -21.78 13.67
N ARG A 401 -5.67 -22.52 14.58
CA ARG A 401 -6.36 -23.34 15.60
C ARG A 401 -7.22 -22.51 16.53
N SER A 402 -6.73 -21.33 16.92
CA SER A 402 -7.47 -20.41 17.78
C SER A 402 -8.71 -19.86 17.08
N LEU A 403 -8.63 -19.57 15.78
CA LEU A 403 -9.79 -19.19 14.95
C LEU A 403 -10.79 -20.33 14.84
N LEU A 404 -10.34 -21.58 14.65
CA LEU A 404 -11.22 -22.74 14.62
C LEU A 404 -11.95 -22.94 15.96
N ALA A 405 -11.23 -22.88 17.09
CA ALA A 405 -11.84 -22.97 18.42
C ALA A 405 -12.84 -21.83 18.68
N TRP A 406 -12.60 -20.64 18.12
CA TRP A 406 -13.56 -19.54 18.15
C TRP A 406 -14.81 -19.87 17.32
N VAL A 407 -14.67 -20.47 16.14
CA VAL A 407 -15.80 -20.93 15.30
C VAL A 407 -16.60 -22.02 15.99
N GLU A 408 -15.96 -22.99 16.65
CA GLU A 408 -16.65 -24.06 17.41
C GLU A 408 -17.55 -23.48 18.51
N ARG A 409 -17.03 -22.51 19.27
CA ARG A 409 -17.74 -21.88 20.39
C ARG A 409 -18.87 -20.96 19.95
N ASN A 410 -18.69 -20.22 18.85
CA ASN A 410 -19.64 -19.18 18.42
C ASN A 410 -20.55 -19.61 17.26
N GLY A 411 -20.15 -20.61 16.48
CA GLY A 411 -20.94 -21.16 15.37
C GLY A 411 -22.14 -21.99 15.83
N SER A 412 -22.17 -22.38 17.10
CA SER A 412 -23.27 -23.15 17.73
C SER A 412 -24.31 -22.26 18.45
N SER A 413 -24.09 -20.94 18.56
CA SER A 413 -24.91 -20.05 19.41
C SER A 413 -25.99 -19.23 18.66
N ILE A 414 -26.26 -19.51 17.39
CA ILE A 414 -27.34 -18.82 16.63
C ILE A 414 -28.61 -19.69 16.49
N GLU A 415 -28.60 -20.92 17.00
CA GLU A 415 -29.81 -21.74 17.17
C GLU A 415 -30.17 -21.87 18.66
N ALA A 416 -30.75 -20.80 19.23
CA ALA A 416 -31.52 -20.87 20.48
C ALA A 416 -32.59 -19.77 20.50
#